data_AF-A0A9P1KG69-F1
#
_entry.id   AF-A0A9P1KG69-F1
#
_cell.length_a   1.000
_cell.length_b   1.000
_cell.length_c   1.000
_cell.angle_alpha   90.00
_cell.angle_beta   90.00
_cell.angle_gamma   90.00
#
_symmetry.space_group_name_H-M   'P 1'
#
loop_
_entity.id
_entity.type
_entity.pdbx_description
1 polymer ?
#
loop_
_entity_poly.entity_id
_entity_poly.type
_entity_poly.pdbx_seq_one_letter_code
_entity_poly.pdbx_strand_id
1 'polypeptide(L)'
;MVTSTLTDYSLSERQWQLAHKVAIDLVLDNADTNELGKALSYLREIQQEPDAGKRFLAYLETLAKQGYRIGHSKRTSEYFASMESVCKQHLQGELENGATLLAIMGWSFRLMRYYKEGVPPETIRQRGDEIEVTEGKSKRQEEIEEAIANVDISVGSKLDAIVTGIKGNKVTYEMLGTIRLTQKEPKKASSLSEGQTMRVEIIELKDDGTIKKVKLID
;
A
#
# COMPACT_ATOMS: atom_id res chain seq x y z
N MET A 1 20.61 0.72 -31.11
CA MET A 1 20.44 1.51 -29.87
C MET A 1 18.96 1.76 -29.71
N VAL A 2 18.32 1.12 -28.73
CA VAL A 2 16.92 1.39 -28.40
C VAL A 2 16.94 2.60 -27.48
N THR A 3 16.55 3.76 -28.00
CA THR A 3 16.29 4.95 -27.20
C THR A 3 15.11 4.64 -26.29
N SER A 4 15.42 4.39 -25.02
CA SER A 4 14.44 4.33 -23.94
C SER A 4 13.69 5.65 -23.94
N THR A 5 12.44 5.63 -24.38
CA THR A 5 11.53 6.75 -24.23
C THR A 5 11.38 6.98 -22.73
N LEU A 6 11.88 8.13 -22.25
CA LEU A 6 11.56 8.65 -20.93
C LEU A 6 10.04 8.71 -20.85
N THR A 7 9.44 7.69 -20.24
CA THR A 7 8.04 7.71 -19.86
C THR A 7 7.94 8.82 -18.84
N ASP A 8 7.27 9.90 -19.23
CA ASP A 8 7.02 11.05 -18.39
C ASP A 8 6.04 10.61 -17.31
N TYR A 9 6.55 10.04 -16.21
CA TYR A 9 5.75 9.68 -15.05
C TYR A 9 5.34 10.96 -14.33
N SER A 10 4.33 11.66 -14.88
CA SER A 10 3.66 12.75 -14.18
C SER A 10 2.87 12.15 -13.02
N LEU A 11 3.20 12.54 -11.78
CA LEU A 11 2.39 12.19 -10.62
C LEU A 11 0.98 12.75 -10.79
N SER A 12 -0.03 11.98 -10.40
CA SER A 12 -1.39 12.50 -10.26
C SER A 12 -1.48 13.55 -9.15
N GLU A 13 -2.56 14.33 -9.12
CA GLU A 13 -2.78 15.31 -8.05
C GLU A 13 -2.70 14.66 -6.67
N ARG A 14 -3.34 13.49 -6.49
CA ARG A 14 -3.26 12.72 -5.25
C ARG A 14 -1.82 12.30 -4.91
N GLN A 15 -1.04 11.87 -5.90
CA GLN A 15 0.34 11.44 -5.66
C GLN A 15 1.26 12.63 -5.32
N TRP A 16 0.98 13.81 -5.88
CA TRP A 16 1.61 15.05 -5.45
C TRP A 16 1.26 15.40 -4.01
N GLN A 17 -0.02 15.32 -3.63
CA GLN A 17 -0.47 15.54 -2.26
C GLN A 17 0.20 14.56 -1.28
N LEU A 18 0.33 13.29 -1.66
CA LEU A 18 1.09 12.29 -0.89
C LEU A 18 2.56 12.70 -0.72
N ALA A 19 3.22 13.14 -1.78
CA ALA A 19 4.61 13.59 -1.71
C ALA A 19 4.77 14.80 -0.76
N HIS A 20 3.81 15.73 -0.79
CA HIS A 20 3.77 16.87 0.12
C HIS A 20 3.55 16.44 1.57
N LYS A 21 2.59 15.55 1.85
CA LYS A 21 2.34 15.04 3.21
C LYS A 21 3.55 14.33 3.79
N VAL A 22 4.13 13.40 3.03
CA VAL A 22 5.34 12.68 3.46
C VAL A 22 6.47 13.67 3.78
N ALA A 23 6.70 14.65 2.91
CA ALA A 23 7.74 15.65 3.14
C ALA A 23 7.47 16.50 4.41
N ILE A 24 6.24 17.00 4.58
CA ILE A 24 5.84 17.84 5.71
C ILE A 24 5.99 17.08 7.03
N ASP A 25 5.43 15.87 7.13
CA ASP A 25 5.48 15.07 8.35
C ASP A 25 6.92 14.74 8.74
N LEU A 26 7.76 14.37 7.77
CA LEU A 26 9.19 14.12 8.02
C LEU A 26 9.95 15.37 8.47
N VAL A 27 9.61 16.57 7.96
CA VAL A 27 10.21 17.82 8.43
C VAL A 27 9.76 18.12 9.86
N LEU A 28 8.47 17.97 10.16
CA LEU A 28 7.92 18.23 11.50
C LEU A 28 8.48 17.26 12.55
N ASP A 29 8.76 16.02 12.16
CA ASP A 29 9.45 15.01 12.99
C ASP A 29 10.97 15.24 13.10
N ASN A 30 11.51 16.25 12.43
CA ASN A 30 12.95 16.53 12.34
C ASN A 30 13.76 15.34 11.78
N ALA A 31 13.20 14.57 10.85
CA ALA A 31 13.92 13.50 10.18
C ALA A 31 15.13 14.04 9.38
N ASP A 32 16.15 13.20 9.20
CA ASP A 32 17.33 13.56 8.43
C ASP A 32 17.10 13.30 6.93
N THR A 33 17.24 14.35 6.12
CA THR A 33 17.11 14.29 4.66
C THR A 33 18.14 13.33 4.04
N ASN A 34 19.34 13.21 4.60
CA ASN A 34 20.37 12.30 4.10
C ASN A 34 19.98 10.84 4.29
N GLU A 35 19.37 10.51 5.43
CA GLU A 35 18.89 9.15 5.69
C GLU A 35 17.72 8.78 4.78
N LEU A 36 16.83 9.74 4.47
CA LEU A 36 15.79 9.57 3.46
C LEU A 36 16.41 9.33 2.07
N GLY A 37 17.49 10.05 1.74
CA GLY A 37 18.23 9.86 0.50
C GLY A 37 18.79 8.44 0.34
N LYS A 38 19.31 7.84 1.42
CA LYS A 38 19.79 6.44 1.41
C LYS A 38 18.65 5.45 1.22
N ALA A 39 17.52 5.67 1.90
CA ALA A 39 16.33 4.84 1.71
C ALA A 39 15.81 4.92 0.27
N LEU A 40 15.80 6.12 -0.32
CA LEU A 40 15.43 6.33 -1.72
C LEU A 40 16.37 5.59 -2.69
N SER A 41 17.69 5.58 -2.42
CA SER A 41 18.64 4.79 -3.20
C SER A 41 18.30 3.30 -3.17
N TYR A 42 17.96 2.75 -2.01
CA TYR A 42 17.52 1.36 -1.91
C TYR A 42 16.25 1.10 -2.76
N LEU A 43 15.22 1.94 -2.63
CA LEU A 43 14.00 1.81 -3.43
C LEU A 43 14.28 1.87 -4.93
N ARG A 44 15.20 2.73 -5.36
CA ARG A 44 15.57 2.87 -6.77
C ARG A 44 16.13 1.58 -7.36
N GLU A 45 16.91 0.85 -6.58
CA GLU A 45 17.48 -0.44 -7.01
C GLU A 45 16.40 -1.53 -7.12
N ILE A 46 15.44 -1.54 -6.19
CA ILE A 46 14.43 -2.61 -6.11
C ILE A 46 13.10 -2.29 -6.81
N GLN A 47 12.91 -1.10 -7.38
CA GLN A 47 11.59 -0.63 -7.87
C GLN A 47 10.94 -1.55 -8.92
N GLN A 48 11.74 -2.33 -9.67
CA GLN A 48 11.27 -3.26 -10.70
C GLN A 48 11.09 -4.69 -10.15
N GLU A 49 11.46 -4.95 -8.90
CA GLU A 49 11.31 -6.26 -8.29
C GLU A 49 9.86 -6.52 -7.85
N PRO A 50 9.43 -7.80 -7.80
CA PRO A 50 8.15 -8.16 -7.20
C PRO A 50 8.06 -7.67 -5.75
N ASP A 51 6.90 -7.12 -5.40
CA ASP A 51 6.61 -6.59 -4.06
C ASP A 51 7.58 -5.48 -3.61
N ALA A 52 8.15 -4.69 -4.54
CA ALA A 52 9.10 -3.61 -4.24
C ALA A 52 8.68 -2.70 -3.08
N GLY A 53 7.41 -2.26 -3.04
CA GLY A 53 6.91 -1.42 -1.95
C GLY A 53 6.89 -2.12 -0.59
N LYS A 54 6.51 -3.40 -0.53
CA LYS A 54 6.55 -4.18 0.72
C LYS A 54 7.98 -4.41 1.18
N ARG A 55 8.90 -4.71 0.26
CA ARG A 55 10.34 -4.83 0.54
C ARG A 55 10.92 -3.52 1.08
N PHE A 56 10.53 -2.40 0.48
CA PHE A 56 10.90 -1.07 0.94
C PHE A 56 10.43 -0.78 2.38
N LEU A 57 9.16 -1.06 2.69
CA LEU A 57 8.66 -0.90 4.06
C LEU A 57 9.35 -1.83 5.06
N ALA A 58 9.59 -3.10 4.68
CA ALA A 58 10.32 -4.05 5.53
C ALA A 58 11.77 -3.60 5.79
N TYR A 59 12.41 -2.98 4.80
CA TYR A 59 13.72 -2.37 4.93
C TYR A 59 13.69 -1.22 5.94
N LEU A 60 12.75 -0.27 5.82
CA LEU A 60 12.58 0.82 6.79
C LEU A 60 12.29 0.30 8.21
N GLU A 61 11.45 -0.71 8.36
CA GLU A 61 11.16 -1.35 9.64
C GLU A 61 12.42 -2.00 10.25
N THR A 62 13.25 -2.62 9.42
CA THR A 62 14.54 -3.19 9.86
C THR A 62 15.48 -2.09 10.33
N LEU A 63 15.57 -0.99 9.59
CA LEU A 63 16.37 0.18 9.98
C LEU A 63 15.85 0.84 11.26
N ALA A 64 14.54 0.94 11.46
CA ALA A 64 13.97 1.48 12.69
C ALA A 64 14.35 0.61 13.91
N LYS A 65 14.28 -0.72 13.77
CA LYS A 65 14.59 -1.66 14.86
C LYS A 65 16.08 -1.83 15.14
N GLN A 66 16.91 -1.82 14.09
CA GLN A 66 18.33 -2.22 14.19
C GLN A 66 19.31 -1.10 13.81
N GLY A 67 18.81 0.05 13.36
CA GLY A 67 19.61 1.18 12.85
C GLY A 67 20.60 1.74 13.87
N TYR A 68 20.35 1.59 15.16
CA TYR A 68 21.28 1.97 16.23
C TYR A 68 22.65 1.26 16.13
N ARG A 69 22.72 0.12 15.44
CA ARG A 69 23.97 -0.65 15.24
C ARG A 69 24.84 -0.13 14.11
N ILE A 70 24.25 0.61 13.18
CA ILE A 70 24.88 1.10 11.94
C ILE A 70 24.94 2.63 11.88
N GLY A 71 24.16 3.32 12.72
CA GLY A 71 24.12 4.76 12.80
C GLY A 71 25.32 5.32 13.56
N HIS A 72 25.94 6.35 13.00
CA HIS A 72 26.98 7.12 13.69
C HIS A 72 26.38 8.13 14.69
N SER A 73 25.08 8.40 14.61
CA SER A 73 24.34 9.27 15.52
C SER A 73 23.42 8.45 16.43
N LYS A 74 23.29 8.89 17.68
CA LYS A 74 22.34 8.31 18.64
C LYS A 74 20.87 8.47 18.24
N ARG A 75 20.57 9.33 17.26
CA ARG A 75 19.21 9.62 16.75
C ARG A 75 18.85 8.90 15.45
N THR A 76 19.78 8.17 14.84
CA THR A 76 19.56 7.54 13.54
C THR A 76 18.37 6.57 13.54
N SER A 77 18.16 5.82 14.62
CA SER A 77 16.99 4.94 14.75
C SER A 77 15.66 5.70 14.85
N GLU A 78 15.65 6.89 15.46
CA GLU A 78 14.45 7.74 15.55
C GLU A 78 14.02 8.24 14.17
N TYR A 79 14.99 8.65 13.34
CA TYR A 79 14.70 9.08 11.96
C TYR A 79 14.11 7.95 11.13
N PHE A 80 14.64 6.73 11.25
CA PHE A 80 14.08 5.58 10.55
C PHE A 80 12.70 5.17 11.07
N ALA A 81 12.44 5.30 12.37
CA ALA A 81 11.11 5.07 12.92
C ALA A 81 10.08 6.08 12.39
N SER A 82 10.44 7.36 12.31
CA SER A 82 9.60 8.39 11.69
C SER A 82 9.35 8.08 10.21
N MET A 83 10.40 7.75 9.44
CA MET A 83 10.26 7.37 8.03
C MET A 83 9.33 6.18 7.83
N GLU A 84 9.50 5.14 8.64
CA GLU A 84 8.66 3.94 8.58
C GLU A 84 7.19 4.27 8.87
N SER A 85 6.93 5.02 9.94
CA SER A 85 5.58 5.42 10.34
C SER A 85 4.89 6.28 9.29
N VAL A 86 5.58 7.32 8.80
CA VAL A 86 5.04 8.24 7.78
C VAL A 86 4.78 7.51 6.46
N CYS A 87 5.70 6.63 6.02
CA CYS A 87 5.46 5.83 4.82
C CYS A 87 4.28 4.88 4.99
N LYS A 88 4.16 4.23 6.16
CA LYS A 88 3.03 3.34 6.47
C LYS A 88 1.70 4.09 6.52
N GLN A 89 1.69 5.34 6.97
CA GLN A 89 0.47 6.14 7.05
C GLN A 89 -0.01 6.58 5.67
N HIS A 90 0.88 7.06 4.81
CA HIS A 90 0.48 7.73 3.57
C HIS A 90 0.56 6.85 2.31
N LEU A 91 1.45 5.85 2.27
CA LEU A 91 1.83 5.21 1.01
C LEU A 91 1.26 3.80 0.80
N GLN A 92 0.36 3.32 1.66
CA GLN A 92 -0.23 1.97 1.53
C GLN A 92 -0.83 1.70 0.15
N GLY A 93 -1.54 2.70 -0.41
CA GLY A 93 -2.18 2.59 -1.73
C GLY A 93 -1.20 2.54 -2.91
N GLU A 94 0.08 2.84 -2.69
CA GLU A 94 1.09 2.94 -3.75
C GLU A 94 2.11 1.78 -3.70
N LEU A 95 2.02 0.87 -2.72
CA LEU A 95 3.01 -0.18 -2.50
C LEU A 95 3.09 -1.22 -3.63
N GLU A 96 2.02 -1.37 -4.41
CA GLU A 96 1.98 -2.29 -5.55
C GLU A 96 2.75 -1.78 -6.77
N ASN A 97 2.97 -0.46 -6.86
CA ASN A 97 3.65 0.15 -8.00
C ASN A 97 4.98 0.78 -7.56
N GLY A 98 6.06 0.01 -7.68
CA GLY A 98 7.40 0.45 -7.28
C GLY A 98 7.90 1.71 -8.00
N ALA A 99 7.55 1.90 -9.27
CA ALA A 99 7.94 3.09 -10.04
C ALA A 99 7.21 4.35 -9.54
N THR A 100 5.90 4.24 -9.28
CA THR A 100 5.11 5.32 -8.69
C THR A 100 5.57 5.65 -7.28
N LEU A 101 5.82 4.63 -6.45
CA LEU A 101 6.35 4.81 -5.11
C LEU A 101 7.71 5.53 -5.15
N LEU A 102 8.60 5.16 -6.08
CA LEU A 102 9.88 5.84 -6.28
C LEU A 102 9.69 7.31 -6.67
N ALA A 103 8.74 7.61 -7.55
CA ALA A 103 8.45 8.98 -7.98
C ALA A 103 7.93 9.84 -6.81
N ILE A 104 6.99 9.33 -6.02
CA ILE A 104 6.46 10.02 -4.82
C ILE A 104 7.58 10.26 -3.81
N MET A 105 8.38 9.25 -3.51
CA MET A 105 9.50 9.37 -2.56
C MET A 105 10.59 10.32 -3.06
N GLY A 106 10.89 10.30 -4.36
CA GLY A 106 11.84 11.20 -5.00
C GLY A 106 11.41 12.67 -4.92
N TRP A 107 10.12 12.95 -5.11
CA TRP A 107 9.56 14.29 -4.89
C TRP A 107 9.50 14.67 -3.41
N SER A 108 9.13 13.74 -2.54
CA SER A 108 9.12 13.95 -1.08
C SER A 108 10.50 14.38 -0.58
N PHE A 109 11.57 13.75 -1.06
CA PHE A 109 12.95 14.13 -0.71
C PHE A 109 13.30 15.57 -1.13
N ARG A 110 12.88 15.99 -2.32
CA ARG A 110 13.09 17.37 -2.80
C ARG A 110 12.27 18.37 -2.00
N LEU A 111 11.00 18.05 -1.74
CA LEU A 111 10.07 18.87 -0.97
C LEU A 111 10.51 19.01 0.49
N MET A 112 11.08 17.97 1.09
CA MET A 112 11.61 18.02 2.45
C MET A 112 12.71 19.08 2.59
N ARG A 113 13.60 19.22 1.60
CA ARG A 113 14.60 20.30 1.56
C ARG A 113 13.93 21.67 1.41
N TYR A 114 12.98 21.79 0.49
CA TYR A 114 12.21 23.03 0.30
C TYR A 114 11.53 23.49 1.58
N TYR A 115 10.83 22.60 2.29
CA TYR A 115 10.13 22.93 3.53
C TYR A 115 11.10 23.24 4.66
N LYS A 116 12.19 22.48 4.79
CA LYS A 116 13.17 22.67 5.86
C LYS A 116 13.92 23.99 5.75
N GLU A 117 14.22 24.44 4.54
CA GLU A 117 15.09 25.61 4.29
C GLU A 117 14.32 26.86 3.84
N GLY A 118 13.18 26.69 3.17
CA GLY A 118 12.48 27.76 2.46
C GLY A 118 11.12 28.16 3.01
N VAL A 119 10.62 27.49 4.06
CA VAL A 119 9.27 27.73 4.61
C VAL A 119 9.32 27.87 6.14
N PRO A 120 8.71 28.92 6.72
CA PRO A 120 8.62 29.05 8.17
C PRO A 120 7.85 27.88 8.83
N PRO A 121 8.27 27.37 10.01
CA PRO A 121 7.66 26.20 10.64
C PRO A 121 6.13 26.28 10.84
N GLU A 122 5.61 27.45 11.17
CA GLU A 122 4.18 27.72 11.34
C GLU A 122 3.40 27.55 10.03
N THR A 123 4.00 27.96 8.90
CA THR A 123 3.42 27.81 7.56
C THR A 123 3.46 26.35 7.10
N ILE A 124 4.46 25.57 7.53
CA ILE A 124 4.55 24.13 7.23
C ILE A 124 3.36 23.39 7.85
N ARG A 125 3.04 23.67 9.12
CA ARG A 125 1.90 23.04 9.82
C ARG A 125 0.57 23.38 9.15
N GLN A 126 0.34 24.66 8.86
CA GLN A 126 -0.88 25.10 8.17
C GLN A 126 -1.05 24.43 6.81
N ARG A 127 0.00 24.39 5.99
CA ARG A 127 -0.03 23.65 4.71
C ARG A 127 -0.27 22.16 4.91
N GLY A 128 0.31 21.57 5.96
CA GLY A 128 0.06 20.20 6.35
C GLY A 128 -1.43 19.95 6.56
N ASP A 129 -2.10 20.81 7.33
CA ASP A 129 -3.53 20.68 7.64
C ASP A 129 -4.43 20.91 6.41
N GLU A 130 -4.04 21.80 5.50
CA GLU A 130 -4.78 22.12 4.26
C GLU A 130 -4.71 21.05 3.18
N ILE A 131 -3.69 20.19 3.19
CA ILE A 131 -3.60 19.11 2.21
C ILE A 131 -4.62 18.04 2.58
N GLU A 132 -5.78 18.08 1.92
CA GLU A 132 -6.71 16.95 1.90
C GLU A 132 -6.21 15.93 0.89
N VAL A 133 -5.54 14.88 1.38
CA VAL A 133 -5.35 13.68 0.57
C VAL A 133 -6.73 13.07 0.43
N THR A 134 -7.41 13.37 -0.67
CA THR A 134 -8.64 12.67 -1.02
C THR A 134 -8.32 11.18 -1.02
N GLU A 135 -9.18 10.36 -0.41
CA GLU A 135 -9.13 8.90 -0.53
C GLU A 135 -9.45 8.49 -1.98
N GLY A 136 -8.62 8.92 -2.93
CA GLY A 136 -8.60 8.44 -4.30
C GLY A 136 -7.99 7.06 -4.26
N LYS A 137 -8.87 6.06 -4.16
CA LYS A 137 -8.47 4.67 -4.20
C LYS A 137 -7.73 4.42 -5.51
N SER A 138 -6.76 3.50 -5.51
CA SER A 138 -6.03 3.12 -6.73
C SER A 138 -7.02 2.85 -7.88
N LYS A 139 -6.68 3.15 -9.14
CA LYS A 139 -7.54 2.84 -10.30
C LYS A 139 -8.10 1.41 -10.27
N ARG A 140 -7.31 0.47 -9.72
CA ARG A 140 -7.73 -0.90 -9.50
C ARG A 140 -8.82 -1.04 -8.44
N GLN A 141 -8.77 -0.27 -7.36
CA GLN A 141 -9.87 -0.19 -6.39
C GLN A 141 -11.10 0.54 -6.97
N GLU A 142 -10.94 1.54 -7.84
CA GLU A 142 -12.08 2.18 -8.52
C GLU A 142 -12.78 1.19 -9.47
N GLU A 143 -12.01 0.42 -10.26
CA GLU A 143 -12.52 -0.68 -11.08
C GLU A 143 -13.20 -1.77 -10.23
N ILE A 144 -12.64 -2.06 -9.05
CA ILE A 144 -13.20 -3.04 -8.12
C ILE A 144 -14.46 -2.50 -7.42
N GLU A 145 -14.54 -1.22 -7.10
CA GLU A 145 -15.74 -0.60 -6.53
C GLU A 145 -16.84 -0.42 -7.56
N GLU A 146 -16.51 -0.12 -8.82
CA GLU A 146 -17.46 -0.16 -9.92
C GLU A 146 -17.95 -1.60 -10.18
N ALA A 147 -17.07 -2.60 -10.06
CA ALA A 147 -17.46 -4.00 -10.13
C ALA A 147 -18.31 -4.44 -8.91
N ILE A 148 -18.04 -3.93 -7.70
CA ILE A 148 -18.81 -4.22 -6.49
C ILE A 148 -20.16 -3.50 -6.52
N ALA A 149 -20.23 -2.24 -6.97
CA ALA A 149 -21.44 -1.43 -7.03
C ALA A 149 -22.45 -1.96 -8.06
N ASN A 150 -21.98 -2.63 -9.11
CA ASN A 150 -22.83 -3.27 -10.11
C ASN A 150 -23.21 -4.72 -9.77
N VAL A 151 -22.70 -5.27 -8.67
CA VAL A 151 -23.04 -6.62 -8.21
C VAL A 151 -24.01 -6.52 -7.04
N ASP A 152 -25.26 -6.94 -7.27
CA ASP A 152 -26.23 -7.10 -6.19
C ASP A 152 -25.77 -8.21 -5.22
N ILE A 153 -25.12 -7.79 -4.12
CA ILE A 153 -24.70 -8.67 -3.04
C ILE A 153 -25.92 -8.98 -2.18
N SER A 154 -26.56 -10.11 -2.49
CA SER A 154 -27.68 -10.64 -1.73
C SER A 154 -27.41 -12.09 -1.34
N VAL A 155 -28.08 -12.57 -0.30
CA VAL A 155 -28.03 -14.00 0.06
C VAL A 155 -28.59 -14.82 -1.11
N GLY A 156 -27.81 -15.79 -1.59
CA GLY A 156 -28.11 -16.59 -2.78
C GLY A 156 -27.39 -16.13 -4.06
N SER A 157 -26.75 -14.95 -4.06
CA SER A 157 -25.93 -14.51 -5.19
C SER A 157 -24.70 -15.42 -5.38
N LYS A 158 -24.38 -15.73 -6.64
CA LYS A 158 -23.24 -16.57 -7.04
C LYS A 158 -22.13 -15.69 -7.58
N LEU A 159 -20.92 -15.85 -7.04
CA LEU A 159 -19.75 -15.07 -7.40
C LEU A 159 -18.61 -15.98 -7.84
N ASP A 160 -17.82 -15.51 -8.81
CA ASP A 160 -16.53 -16.12 -9.11
C ASP A 160 -15.55 -15.77 -7.99
N ALA A 161 -14.76 -16.76 -7.58
CA ALA A 161 -13.77 -16.67 -6.53
C ALA A 161 -12.49 -17.39 -6.91
N ILE A 162 -11.36 -16.87 -6.45
CA ILE A 162 -10.04 -17.49 -6.59
C ILE A 162 -9.61 -18.02 -5.24
N VAL A 163 -9.12 -19.26 -5.18
CA VAL A 163 -8.51 -19.80 -3.96
C VAL A 163 -7.14 -19.18 -3.76
N THR A 164 -6.97 -18.43 -2.69
CA THR A 164 -5.71 -17.72 -2.37
C THR A 164 -4.92 -18.35 -1.23
N GLY A 165 -5.49 -19.35 -0.55
CA GLY A 165 -4.76 -20.08 0.48
C GLY A 165 -5.50 -21.30 0.99
N ILE A 166 -4.79 -22.39 1.25
CA ILE A 166 -5.34 -23.61 1.86
C ILE A 166 -4.51 -23.99 3.10
N LYS A 167 -5.16 -24.10 4.26
CA LYS A 167 -4.53 -24.52 5.52
C LYS A 167 -5.36 -25.61 6.20
N GLY A 168 -4.99 -26.86 5.97
CA GLY A 168 -5.73 -28.02 6.46
C GLY A 168 -7.12 -28.07 5.81
N ASN A 169 -8.17 -27.93 6.62
CA ASN A 169 -9.55 -27.86 6.13
C ASN A 169 -10.07 -26.43 5.92
N LYS A 170 -9.22 -25.40 6.02
CA LYS A 170 -9.61 -24.01 5.80
C LYS A 170 -9.16 -23.55 4.43
N VAL A 171 -10.05 -22.92 3.69
CA VAL A 171 -9.81 -22.39 2.35
C VAL A 171 -10.13 -20.90 2.35
N THR A 172 -9.22 -20.08 1.83
CA THR A 172 -9.43 -18.65 1.67
C THR A 172 -9.81 -18.34 0.23
N TYR A 173 -10.97 -17.72 0.07
CA TYR A 173 -11.52 -17.29 -1.20
C TYR A 173 -11.31 -15.79 -1.36
N GLU A 174 -10.85 -15.36 -2.53
CA GLU A 174 -10.85 -13.96 -2.96
C GLU A 174 -11.97 -13.75 -3.98
N MET A 175 -12.92 -12.90 -3.65
CA MET A 175 -14.06 -12.51 -4.49
C MET A 175 -13.94 -11.04 -4.84
N LEU A 176 -14.36 -10.66 -6.05
CA LEU A 176 -14.36 -9.27 -6.50
C LEU A 176 -12.99 -8.58 -6.32
N GLY A 177 -11.89 -9.34 -6.43
CA GLY A 177 -10.50 -8.87 -6.35
C GLY A 177 -10.03 -8.31 -5.00
N THR A 178 -10.89 -8.19 -3.99
CA THR A 178 -10.54 -7.58 -2.68
C THR A 178 -11.11 -8.32 -1.49
N ILE A 179 -12.28 -8.96 -1.63
CA ILE A 179 -12.97 -9.58 -0.51
C ILE A 179 -12.36 -10.95 -0.24
N ARG A 180 -11.56 -11.04 0.82
CA ARG A 180 -10.97 -12.30 1.27
C ARG A 180 -11.76 -12.91 2.42
N LEU A 181 -12.23 -14.14 2.24
CA LEU A 181 -13.01 -14.85 3.23
C LEU A 181 -12.49 -16.29 3.41
N THR A 182 -12.10 -16.64 4.63
CA THR A 182 -11.67 -17.99 4.97
C THR A 182 -12.85 -18.82 5.48
N GLN A 183 -13.15 -19.93 4.81
CA GLN A 183 -14.19 -20.88 5.21
C GLN A 183 -13.61 -22.25 5.54
N LYS A 184 -14.31 -22.99 6.40
CA LYS A 184 -13.98 -24.40 6.70
C LYS A 184 -14.66 -25.29 5.65
N GLU A 185 -13.85 -25.99 4.87
CA GLU A 185 -14.25 -26.91 3.81
C GLU A 185 -13.75 -28.34 4.09
N PRO A 186 -14.28 -29.03 5.11
CA PRO A 186 -13.75 -30.33 5.57
C PRO A 186 -13.78 -31.44 4.52
N LYS A 187 -14.67 -31.36 3.53
CA LYS A 187 -14.81 -32.39 2.49
C LYS A 187 -14.20 -31.99 1.15
N LYS A 188 -14.10 -30.69 0.88
CA LYS A 188 -13.69 -30.15 -0.43
C LYS A 188 -12.29 -29.55 -0.41
N ALA A 189 -11.74 -29.18 0.76
CA ALA A 189 -10.41 -28.55 0.84
C ALA A 189 -9.29 -29.39 0.18
N SER A 190 -9.36 -30.72 0.27
CA SER A 190 -8.36 -31.62 -0.33
C SER A 190 -8.42 -31.72 -1.85
N SER A 191 -9.51 -31.28 -2.48
CA SER A 191 -9.69 -31.29 -3.94
C SER A 191 -9.48 -29.92 -4.58
N LEU A 192 -9.07 -28.92 -3.80
CA LEU A 192 -8.82 -27.56 -4.29
C LEU A 192 -7.31 -27.28 -4.36
N SER A 193 -6.93 -26.38 -5.26
CA SER A 193 -5.57 -25.88 -5.41
C SER A 193 -5.54 -24.35 -5.31
N GLU A 194 -4.46 -23.79 -4.79
CA GLU A 194 -4.24 -22.34 -4.81
C GLU A 194 -4.15 -21.84 -6.28
N GLY A 195 -4.74 -20.68 -6.55
CA GLY A 195 -4.89 -20.11 -7.89
C GLY A 195 -6.08 -20.67 -8.69
N GLN A 196 -6.82 -21.65 -8.17
CA GLN A 196 -7.99 -22.21 -8.85
C GLN A 196 -9.18 -21.24 -8.78
N THR A 197 -9.82 -21.01 -9.92
CA THR A 197 -11.08 -20.26 -10.03
C THR A 197 -12.28 -21.19 -9.84
N MET A 198 -13.27 -20.75 -9.07
CA MET A 198 -14.50 -21.50 -8.76
C MET A 198 -15.65 -20.57 -8.42
N ARG A 199 -16.87 -21.10 -8.35
CA ARG A 199 -18.04 -20.31 -7.95
C ARG A 199 -18.42 -20.56 -6.51
N VAL A 200 -18.73 -19.49 -5.80
CA VAL A 200 -19.23 -19.54 -4.43
C VAL A 200 -20.59 -18.86 -4.34
N GLU A 201 -21.46 -19.40 -3.49
CA GLU A 201 -22.76 -18.81 -3.16
C GLU A 201 -22.67 -18.06 -1.84
N ILE A 202 -23.22 -16.86 -1.77
CA ILE A 202 -23.36 -16.14 -0.51
C ILE A 202 -24.47 -16.79 0.31
N ILE A 203 -24.12 -17.32 1.49
CA ILE A 203 -25.06 -17.96 2.41
C ILE A 203 -25.50 -17.00 3.51
N GLU A 204 -24.62 -16.08 3.89
CA GLU A 204 -24.87 -15.20 5.03
C GLU A 204 -24.13 -13.87 4.84
N LEU A 205 -24.85 -12.78 5.12
CA LEU A 205 -24.32 -11.42 5.25
C LEU A 205 -24.30 -11.02 6.73
N LYS A 206 -23.45 -10.07 7.09
CA LYS A 206 -23.51 -9.39 8.38
C LYS A 206 -24.53 -8.24 8.34
N ASP A 207 -24.80 -7.66 9.50
CA ASP A 207 -25.70 -6.50 9.65
C ASP A 207 -25.23 -5.26 8.89
N ASP A 208 -23.92 -5.17 8.58
CA ASP A 208 -23.31 -4.12 7.77
C ASP A 208 -23.35 -4.40 6.25
N GLY A 209 -24.01 -5.49 5.82
CA GLY A 209 -24.09 -5.91 4.42
C GLY A 209 -22.85 -6.67 3.90
N THR A 210 -21.79 -6.83 4.69
CA THR A 210 -20.58 -7.55 4.27
C THR A 210 -20.79 -9.06 4.27
N ILE A 211 -20.10 -9.77 3.37
CA ILE A 211 -20.19 -11.23 3.25
C ILE A 211 -19.60 -11.89 4.49
N LYS A 212 -20.46 -12.60 5.24
CA LYS A 212 -20.07 -13.37 6.43
C LYS A 212 -19.71 -14.80 6.08
N LYS A 213 -20.48 -15.40 5.17
CA LYS A 213 -20.35 -16.82 4.83
C LYS A 213 -20.66 -17.11 3.38
N VAL A 214 -19.82 -17.94 2.78
CA VAL A 214 -20.02 -18.47 1.43
C VAL A 214 -19.95 -19.98 1.43
N LYS A 215 -20.52 -20.59 0.40
CA LYS A 215 -20.47 -22.03 0.15
C LYS A 215 -19.95 -22.28 -1.25
N LEU A 216 -18.99 -23.20 -1.38
CA LEU A 216 -18.51 -23.63 -2.68
C LEU A 216 -19.59 -24.37 -3.48
N ILE A 217 -19.90 -23.88 -4.67
CA ILE A 217 -20.75 -24.54 -5.66
C ILE A 217 -19.84 -25.28 -6.64
N ASP A 218 -20.19 -26.53 -6.95
CA ASP A 218 -19.49 -27.33 -7.96
C ASP A 218 -19.82 -26.85 -9.38
#